data_AF-A0A367M3F8-F1
#
_entry.id   AF-A0A367M3F8-F1
#
_cell.length_a   1.000
_cell.length_b   1.000
_cell.length_c   1.000
_cell.angle_alpha   90.00
_cell.angle_beta   90.00
_cell.angle_gamma   90.00
#
_symmetry.space_group_name_H-M   'P 1'
#
loop_
_entity.id
_entity.type
_entity.pdbx_description
1 polymer ?
#
loop_
_entity_poly.entity_id
_entity_poly.type
_entity_poly.pdbx_seq_one_letter_code
_entity_poly.pdbx_strand_id
1 'polypeptide(L)'
;TIYMTAGHGGCSPQGLALAAWRRGFRVKLVLSASGPLFLDGVRNEDKKAVMRLVHEDFCEELDASGVEQKRSARLDIPRQLARGGQPLVLISSYRLTRSKAPHWVLVTHYDEDFVYLHDPDVDHSQHRQPLDCQHIPVSHAEFDKMSRFGRSKLRAAVILFNPE
;
A
#
# COMPACT_ATOMS: atom_id res chain seq x y z
N THR A 1 10.19 -0.49 11.25
CA THR A 1 10.02 0.29 10.01
C THR A 1 11.09 1.34 9.96
N ILE A 2 11.79 1.48 8.83
CA ILE A 2 12.85 2.49 8.69
C ILE A 2 12.22 3.88 8.67
N TYR A 3 12.56 4.68 9.68
CA TYR A 3 12.15 6.07 9.78
C TYR A 3 13.16 6.92 9.00
N MET A 4 12.84 7.27 7.76
CA MET A 4 13.64 8.22 6.99
C MET A 4 13.08 9.62 7.25
N THR A 5 13.89 10.50 7.83
CA THR A 5 13.58 11.90 8.15
C THR A 5 13.16 12.75 6.94
N ALA A 6 13.39 12.26 5.72
CA ALA A 6 12.70 12.69 4.50
C ALA A 6 12.89 11.62 3.40
N GLY A 7 11.82 10.90 3.05
CA GLY A 7 11.79 9.90 1.98
C GLY A 7 10.58 8.96 2.06
N HIS A 8 10.25 8.29 0.95
CA HIS A 8 9.12 7.34 0.84
C HIS A 8 9.38 5.99 1.55
N GLY A 9 10.49 5.86 2.29
CA GLY A 9 10.99 4.60 2.84
C GLY A 9 10.04 3.90 3.83
N GLY A 10 9.12 4.64 4.44
CA GLY A 10 8.10 4.07 5.34
C GLY A 10 6.96 3.33 4.63
N CYS A 11 6.82 3.45 3.30
CA CYS A 11 5.69 2.90 2.54
C CYS A 11 6.03 1.65 1.72
N SER A 12 7.12 0.94 2.04
CA SER A 12 7.51 -0.30 1.35
C SER A 12 6.39 -1.36 1.42
N PRO A 13 5.84 -1.83 0.27
CA PRO A 13 4.88 -2.93 0.26
C PRO A 13 5.43 -4.22 0.87
N GLN A 14 6.70 -4.53 0.59
CA GLN A 14 7.38 -5.70 1.13
C GLN A 14 7.50 -5.59 2.66
N GLY A 15 7.96 -4.43 3.14
CA GLY A 15 8.09 -4.17 4.58
C GLY A 15 6.75 -4.25 5.32
N LEU A 16 5.66 -3.75 4.72
CA LEU A 16 4.32 -3.85 5.28
C LEU A 16 3.82 -5.30 5.32
N ALA A 17 4.01 -6.06 4.24
CA ALA A 17 3.61 -7.46 4.19
C ALA A 17 4.35 -8.31 5.24
N LEU A 18 5.67 -8.14 5.37
CA LEU A 18 6.48 -8.81 6.39
C LEU A 18 6.06 -8.41 7.81
N ALA A 19 5.79 -7.12 8.03
CA ALA A 19 5.32 -6.62 9.32
C ALA A 19 3.97 -7.25 9.72
N ALA A 20 3.05 -7.43 8.77
CA ALA A 20 1.78 -8.09 9.03
C ALA A 20 1.95 -9.60 9.27
N TRP A 21 2.78 -10.27 8.48
CA TRP A 21 3.07 -11.70 8.66
C TRP A 21 3.71 -11.99 10.02
N ARG A 22 4.69 -11.17 10.44
CA ARG A 22 5.30 -11.24 11.79
C ARG A 22 4.30 -11.05 12.94
N ARG A 23 3.14 -10.46 12.67
CA ARG A 23 2.04 -10.29 13.64
C ARG A 23 1.04 -11.46 13.62
N GLY A 24 1.29 -12.50 12.82
CA GLY A 24 0.49 -13.72 12.77
C GLY A 24 -0.61 -13.73 11.71
N PHE A 25 -0.76 -12.67 10.92
CA PHE A 25 -1.74 -12.67 9.83
C PHE A 25 -1.30 -13.59 8.69
N ARG A 26 -2.27 -14.20 8.00
CA ARG A 26 -2.03 -14.77 6.68
C ARG A 26 -2.01 -13.62 5.66
N VAL A 27 -0.93 -13.50 4.90
CA VAL A 27 -0.67 -12.32 4.07
C VAL A 27 -0.48 -12.69 2.61
N LYS A 28 -1.07 -11.89 1.72
CA LYS A 28 -0.80 -11.92 0.29
C LYS A 28 -0.31 -10.54 -0.17
N LEU A 29 0.87 -10.49 -0.78
CA LEU A 29 1.46 -9.32 -1.40
C LEU A 29 1.19 -9.34 -2.92
N VAL A 30 0.53 -8.30 -3.43
CA VAL A 30 0.29 -8.11 -4.88
C VAL A 30 1.07 -6.89 -5.36
N LEU A 31 1.93 -7.08 -6.37
CA LEU A 31 2.76 -6.02 -6.95
C LEU A 31 2.70 -6.01 -8.46
N SER A 32 2.63 -4.83 -9.08
CA SER A 32 2.68 -4.73 -10.55
C SER A 32 4.10 -4.65 -11.12
N ALA A 33 5.12 -4.42 -10.28
CA ALA A 33 6.50 -4.21 -10.69
C ALA A 33 7.49 -4.97 -9.79
N SER A 34 8.71 -5.14 -10.28
CA SER A 34 9.85 -5.72 -9.56
C SER A 34 10.86 -4.66 -9.15
N GLY A 35 11.70 -4.99 -8.18
CA GLY A 35 12.84 -4.19 -7.79
C GLY A 35 12.52 -3.08 -6.77
N PRO A 36 13.54 -2.30 -6.40
CA PRO A 36 13.43 -1.27 -5.37
C PRO A 36 12.48 -0.16 -5.82
N LEU A 37 11.38 -0.02 -5.07
CA LEU A 37 10.33 0.95 -5.36
C LEU A 37 10.72 2.35 -4.87
N PHE A 38 10.14 3.38 -5.50
CA PHE A 38 10.29 4.79 -5.12
C PHE A 38 11.67 5.43 -5.33
N LEU A 39 12.61 4.77 -6.03
CA LEU A 39 13.94 5.33 -6.29
C LEU A 39 13.92 6.60 -7.16
N ASP A 40 12.96 6.73 -8.08
CA ASP A 40 12.87 7.85 -9.02
C ASP A 40 12.72 9.22 -8.32
N GLY A 41 12.16 9.24 -7.11
CA GLY A 41 11.99 10.47 -6.32
C GLY A 41 13.22 10.90 -5.54
N VAL A 42 14.27 10.05 -5.49
CA VAL A 42 15.45 10.27 -4.65
C VAL A 42 16.58 10.81 -5.52
N ARG A 43 17.14 11.97 -5.14
CA ARG A 43 18.26 12.59 -5.89
C ARG A 43 19.64 12.25 -5.35
N ASN A 44 19.73 11.89 -4.06
CA ASN A 44 20.99 11.55 -3.41
C ASN A 44 21.29 10.06 -3.62
N GLU A 45 22.46 9.74 -4.16
CA GLU A 45 22.85 8.37 -4.48
C GLU A 45 23.09 7.49 -3.25
N ASP A 46 23.62 8.04 -2.15
CA ASP A 46 23.77 7.30 -0.89
C ASP A 46 22.41 6.86 -0.35
N LYS A 47 21.41 7.74 -0.41
CA LYS A 47 20.02 7.40 -0.05
C LYS A 47 19.45 6.32 -0.96
N LYS A 48 19.76 6.33 -2.25
CA LYS A 48 19.35 5.25 -3.16
C LYS A 48 20.03 3.94 -2.80
N ALA A 49 21.33 3.95 -2.49
CA ALA A 49 22.07 2.77 -2.09
C ALA A 49 21.44 2.12 -0.84
N VAL A 50 21.14 2.92 0.19
CA VAL A 50 20.42 2.45 1.39
C VAL A 50 19.06 1.85 1.04
N MET A 51 18.29 2.51 0.18
CA MET A 51 16.98 1.99 -0.24
C MET A 51 17.06 0.68 -1.03
N ARG A 52 18.12 0.48 -1.82
CA ARG A 52 18.37 -0.79 -2.53
C ARG A 52 18.71 -1.91 -1.55
N LEU A 53 19.64 -1.65 -0.62
CA LEU A 53 20.03 -2.61 0.41
C LEU A 53 18.82 -3.07 1.24
N VAL A 54 18.03 -2.11 1.72
CA VAL A 54 16.80 -2.41 2.48
C VAL A 54 15.79 -3.20 1.65
N HIS A 55 15.68 -2.91 0.35
CA HIS A 55 14.80 -3.66 -0.54
C HIS A 55 15.28 -5.11 -0.72
N GLU A 56 16.59 -5.31 -0.85
CA GLU A 56 17.22 -6.63 -0.94
C GLU A 56 16.94 -7.43 0.35
N ASP A 57 17.20 -6.84 1.53
CA ASP A 57 16.89 -7.46 2.83
C ASP A 57 15.41 -7.89 2.92
N PHE A 58 14.47 -7.03 2.48
CA PHE A 58 13.06 -7.38 2.47
C PHE A 58 12.72 -8.51 1.48
N CYS A 59 13.41 -8.60 0.34
CA CYS A 59 13.20 -9.69 -0.60
C CYS A 59 13.68 -11.02 0.01
N GLU A 60 14.85 -11.02 0.63
CA GLU A 60 15.39 -12.21 1.32
C GLU A 60 14.46 -12.67 2.45
N GLU A 61 13.97 -11.74 3.28
CA GLU A 61 13.00 -12.07 4.33
C GLU A 61 11.68 -12.60 3.77
N LEU A 62 11.19 -12.05 2.65
CA LEU A 62 9.96 -12.49 2.01
C LEU A 62 10.09 -13.91 1.46
N ASP A 63 11.23 -14.23 0.85
CA ASP A 63 11.51 -15.55 0.29
C ASP A 63 11.63 -16.62 1.40
N ALA A 64 12.05 -16.22 2.61
CA ALA A 64 12.06 -17.06 3.80
C ALA A 64 10.73 -17.07 4.59
N SER A 65 9.69 -16.35 4.13
CA SER A 65 8.42 -16.20 4.84
C SER A 65 7.27 -17.01 4.23
N GLY A 66 6.14 -17.09 4.93
CA GLY A 66 4.89 -17.65 4.41
C GLY A 66 4.02 -16.68 3.60
N VAL A 67 4.54 -15.51 3.22
CA VAL A 67 3.78 -14.49 2.49
C VAL A 67 3.52 -14.93 1.04
N GLU A 68 2.25 -14.98 0.61
CA GLU A 68 1.92 -15.28 -0.79
C GLU A 68 2.26 -14.08 -1.69
N GLN A 69 3.21 -14.23 -2.60
CA GLN A 69 3.62 -13.17 -3.52
C GLN A 69 2.95 -13.34 -4.91
N LYS A 70 2.27 -12.31 -5.42
CA LYS A 70 1.65 -12.30 -6.76
C LYS A 70 2.08 -11.07 -7.56
N ARG A 71 2.55 -11.28 -8.78
CA ARG A 71 2.76 -10.19 -9.73
C ARG A 71 1.49 -9.92 -10.56
N SER A 72 0.91 -8.73 -10.43
CA SER A 72 -0.25 -8.32 -11.24
C SER A 72 -0.47 -6.81 -11.25
N ALA A 73 -0.89 -6.27 -12.41
CA ALA A 73 -1.40 -4.91 -12.52
C ALA A 73 -2.87 -4.78 -12.08
N ARG A 74 -3.59 -5.90 -11.89
CA ARG A 74 -4.96 -5.93 -11.35
C ARG A 74 -4.93 -6.36 -9.89
N LEU A 75 -5.62 -5.61 -9.04
CA LEU A 75 -5.69 -5.91 -7.61
C LEU A 75 -6.86 -6.84 -7.23
N ASP A 76 -7.82 -7.05 -8.15
CA ASP A 76 -9.00 -7.91 -7.98
C ASP A 76 -9.69 -7.74 -6.60
N ILE A 77 -9.87 -6.48 -6.17
CA ILE A 77 -10.40 -6.10 -4.85
C ILE A 77 -11.70 -6.83 -4.49
N PRO A 78 -12.72 -6.94 -5.37
CA PRO A 78 -13.98 -7.61 -5.02
C PRO A 78 -13.75 -9.07 -4.64
N ARG A 79 -12.85 -9.76 -5.35
CA ARG A 79 -12.51 -11.15 -5.10
C ARG A 79 -11.75 -11.33 -3.78
N GLN A 80 -10.91 -10.38 -3.39
CA GLN A 80 -10.20 -10.44 -2.11
C GLN A 80 -11.18 -10.25 -0.95
N LEU A 81 -12.07 -9.26 -1.05
CA LEU A 81 -13.12 -9.02 -0.06
C LEU A 81 -14.05 -10.23 0.09
N ALA A 82 -14.51 -10.81 -1.03
CA ALA A 82 -15.37 -11.99 -1.01
C ALA A 82 -14.72 -13.23 -0.37
N ARG A 83 -13.39 -13.26 -0.25
CA ARG A 83 -12.63 -14.33 0.42
C ARG A 83 -12.32 -14.00 1.88
N GLY A 84 -12.94 -12.98 2.46
CA GLY A 84 -12.68 -12.50 3.82
C GLY A 84 -11.34 -11.77 3.96
N GLY A 85 -10.73 -11.34 2.85
CA GLY A 85 -9.51 -10.56 2.87
C GLY A 85 -9.77 -9.10 3.18
N GLN A 86 -8.79 -8.44 3.79
CA GLN A 86 -8.75 -7.01 4.10
C GLN A 86 -7.65 -6.34 3.25
N PRO A 87 -7.99 -5.73 2.11
CA PRO A 87 -7.02 -5.14 1.19
C PRO A 87 -6.48 -3.80 1.69
N LEU A 88 -5.19 -3.76 2.07
CA LEU A 88 -4.43 -2.52 2.18
C LEU A 88 -3.90 -2.16 0.79
N VAL A 89 -4.28 -1.01 0.25
CA VAL A 89 -3.95 -0.59 -1.11
C VAL A 89 -3.10 0.66 -1.07
N LEU A 90 -2.02 0.65 -1.86
CA LEU A 90 -1.18 1.82 -2.04
C LEU A 90 -1.86 2.79 -3.01
N ILE A 91 -2.10 4.01 -2.55
CA ILE A 91 -2.66 5.09 -3.35
C ILE A 91 -1.73 6.30 -3.39
N SER A 92 -1.89 7.13 -4.41
CA SER A 92 -1.37 8.50 -4.42
C SER A 92 -2.33 9.41 -3.65
N SER A 93 -1.85 9.95 -2.53
CA SER A 93 -2.65 10.80 -1.63
C SER A 93 -2.96 12.21 -2.17
N TYR A 94 -2.60 12.52 -3.42
CA TYR A 94 -2.73 13.87 -3.99
C TYR A 94 -4.14 14.46 -3.91
N ARG A 95 -5.19 13.64 -4.00
CA ARG A 95 -6.58 14.08 -3.85
C ARG A 95 -7.01 14.23 -2.39
N LEU A 96 -6.41 13.47 -1.46
CA LEU A 96 -6.78 13.43 -0.05
C LEU A 96 -6.00 14.45 0.78
N THR A 97 -4.73 14.69 0.49
CA THR A 97 -3.83 15.51 1.32
C THR A 97 -3.07 16.56 0.51
N ARG A 98 -3.29 16.64 -0.82
CA ARG A 98 -2.49 17.45 -1.77
C ARG A 98 -0.99 17.12 -1.79
N SER A 99 -0.57 16.08 -1.07
CA SER A 99 0.78 15.53 -1.09
C SER A 99 0.91 14.45 -2.16
N LYS A 100 2.06 14.38 -2.83
CA LYS A 100 2.36 13.29 -3.80
C LYS A 100 2.98 12.06 -3.12
N ALA A 101 2.88 11.98 -1.79
CA ALA A 101 3.42 10.87 -1.04
C ALA A 101 2.56 9.60 -1.23
N PRO A 102 3.21 8.42 -1.32
CA PRO A 102 2.52 7.13 -1.30
C PRO A 102 1.83 6.98 0.04
N HIS A 103 0.62 6.43 0.03
CA HIS A 103 -0.20 6.27 1.21
C HIS A 103 -0.95 4.95 1.18
N TRP A 104 -1.09 4.32 2.35
CA TRP A 104 -1.82 3.05 2.48
C TRP A 104 -3.20 3.30 3.05
N VAL A 105 -4.22 2.85 2.32
CA VAL A 105 -5.62 2.87 2.77
C VAL A 105 -6.17 1.46 2.83
N LEU A 106 -7.14 1.22 3.71
CA LEU A 106 -7.88 -0.03 3.75
C LEU A 106 -9.10 0.08 2.84
N VAL A 107 -9.34 -0.92 1.99
CA VAL A 107 -10.63 -1.04 1.30
C VAL A 107 -11.59 -1.83 2.19
N THR A 108 -12.69 -1.20 2.61
CA THR A 108 -13.67 -1.82 3.51
C THR A 108 -14.84 -2.43 2.76
N HIS A 109 -15.19 -1.89 1.60
CA HIS A 109 -16.30 -2.39 0.79
C HIS A 109 -16.14 -2.06 -0.70
N TYR A 110 -16.87 -2.78 -1.54
CA TYR A 110 -16.90 -2.61 -2.99
C TYR A 110 -18.29 -3.02 -3.50
N ASP A 111 -18.99 -2.12 -4.16
CA ASP A 111 -20.29 -2.38 -4.80
C ASP A 111 -20.24 -2.00 -6.30
N GLU A 112 -21.41 -1.82 -6.93
CA GLU A 112 -21.52 -1.49 -8.37
C GLU A 112 -21.14 -0.04 -8.69
N ASP A 113 -21.23 0.86 -7.71
CA ASP A 113 -21.06 2.30 -7.90
C ASP A 113 -19.71 2.78 -7.33
N PHE A 114 -19.29 2.20 -6.20
CA PHE A 114 -18.23 2.73 -5.35
C PHE A 114 -17.27 1.67 -4.79
N VAL A 115 -16.06 2.17 -4.50
CA VAL A 115 -15.09 1.54 -3.62
C VAL A 115 -15.03 2.35 -2.33
N TYR A 116 -15.15 1.69 -1.17
CA TYR A 116 -15.16 2.36 0.12
C TYR A 116 -13.81 2.22 0.79
N LEU A 117 -13.21 3.36 1.14
CA LEU A 117 -11.89 3.43 1.73
C LEU A 117 -11.97 3.83 3.20
N HIS A 118 -11.08 3.28 4.01
CA HIS A 118 -10.76 3.77 5.33
C HIS A 118 -9.32 4.28 5.32
N ASP A 119 -9.16 5.55 5.66
CA ASP A 119 -7.87 6.21 5.71
C ASP A 119 -7.38 6.25 7.17
N PRO A 120 -6.25 5.58 7.50
CA PRO A 120 -5.71 5.60 8.86
C PRO A 120 -5.11 6.96 9.26
N ASP A 121 -4.86 7.87 8.30
CA ASP A 121 -4.33 9.20 8.55
C ASP A 121 -5.48 10.18 8.83
N VAL A 122 -5.85 10.25 10.11
CA VAL A 122 -6.76 11.28 10.62
C VAL A 122 -5.97 12.58 10.68
N ASP A 123 -5.92 13.33 9.58
CA ASP A 123 -5.27 14.64 9.56
C ASP A 123 -6.03 15.62 10.48
N HIS A 124 -5.63 15.65 11.75
CA HIS A 124 -6.19 16.52 12.79
C HIS A 124 -6.02 18.01 12.45
N SER A 125 -5.14 18.37 11.51
CA SER A 125 -4.91 19.76 11.11
C SER A 125 -6.02 20.31 10.18
N GLN A 126 -6.78 19.45 9.50
CA GLN A 126 -7.80 19.84 8.54
C GLN A 126 -9.24 19.82 9.08
N HIS A 127 -9.44 19.74 10.41
CA HIS A 127 -10.77 19.60 11.03
C HIS A 127 -11.55 18.37 10.54
N ARG A 128 -10.88 17.32 10.05
CA ARG A 128 -11.54 16.05 9.71
C ARG A 128 -11.89 15.32 10.99
N GLN A 129 -13.17 14.99 11.15
CA GLN A 129 -13.59 14.13 12.25
C GLN A 129 -13.20 12.68 11.93
N PRO A 130 -12.96 11.83 12.94
CA PRO A 130 -12.64 10.41 12.72
C PRO A 130 -13.67 9.67 11.86
N LEU A 131 -14.94 10.12 11.84
CA LEU A 131 -16.01 9.60 10.98
C LEU A 131 -15.80 9.95 9.50
N ASP A 132 -15.16 11.08 9.19
CA ASP A 132 -14.90 11.52 7.82
C ASP A 132 -13.80 10.70 7.13
N CYS A 133 -13.07 9.87 7.89
CA CYS A 133 -12.01 8.99 7.39
C CYS A 133 -12.44 7.53 7.24
N GLN A 134 -13.70 7.20 7.55
CA GLN A 134 -14.23 5.84 7.46
C GLN A 134 -15.24 5.72 6.33
N HIS A 135 -15.15 4.64 5.55
CA HIS A 135 -16.09 4.35 4.46
C HIS A 135 -16.23 5.50 3.46
N ILE A 136 -15.12 6.16 3.11
CA ILE A 136 -15.10 7.20 2.09
C ILE A 136 -15.44 6.56 0.74
N PRO A 137 -16.57 6.90 0.11
CA PRO A 137 -16.91 6.37 -1.19
C PRO A 137 -16.06 7.07 -2.26
N VAL A 138 -15.44 6.29 -3.13
CA VAL A 138 -14.78 6.78 -4.35
C VAL A 138 -15.27 5.97 -5.54
N SER A 139 -15.50 6.65 -6.66
CA SER A 139 -15.90 5.98 -7.90
C SER A 139 -14.82 4.99 -8.34
N HIS A 140 -15.20 3.91 -9.03
CA HIS A 140 -14.25 2.94 -9.56
C HIS A 140 -13.17 3.59 -10.45
N ALA A 141 -13.54 4.59 -11.25
CA ALA A 141 -12.62 5.32 -12.11
C ALA A 141 -11.60 6.15 -11.30
N GLU A 142 -12.01 6.72 -10.17
CA GLU A 142 -11.10 7.45 -9.29
C GLU A 142 -10.18 6.51 -8.53
N PHE A 143 -10.70 5.41 -7.99
CA PHE A 143 -9.89 4.38 -7.36
C PHE A 143 -8.84 3.80 -8.32
N ASP A 144 -9.21 3.54 -9.57
CA ASP A 144 -8.28 3.08 -10.62
C ASP A 144 -7.15 4.09 -10.88
N LYS A 145 -7.44 5.38 -10.86
CA LYS A 145 -6.44 6.44 -11.00
C LYS A 145 -5.56 6.55 -9.75
N MET A 146 -6.16 6.57 -8.57
CA MET A 146 -5.47 6.78 -7.30
C MET A 146 -4.55 5.61 -6.93
N SER A 147 -4.93 4.37 -7.26
CA SER A 147 -4.13 3.17 -7.02
C SER A 147 -2.88 3.03 -7.89
N ARG A 148 -2.64 3.96 -8.83
CA ARG A 148 -1.43 4.00 -9.67
C ARG A 148 -0.46 5.05 -9.13
N PHE A 149 0.71 4.60 -8.71
CA PHE A 149 1.74 5.47 -8.15
C PHE A 149 2.91 5.69 -9.14
N GLY A 150 3.35 6.95 -9.24
CA GLY A 150 4.56 7.32 -10.01
C GLY A 150 4.45 7.13 -11.53
N ARG A 151 5.58 7.34 -12.23
CA ARG A 151 5.66 7.23 -13.70
C ARG A 151 5.47 5.81 -14.20
N SER A 152 5.94 4.82 -13.44
CA SER A 152 5.77 3.40 -13.73
C SER A 152 4.35 2.89 -13.52
N LYS A 153 3.43 3.74 -13.02
CA LYS A 153 2.06 3.36 -12.65
C LYS A 153 2.02 2.14 -11.74
N LEU A 154 2.94 2.10 -10.77
CA LEU A 154 3.06 1.06 -9.77
C LEU A 154 1.70 0.84 -9.08
N ARG A 155 1.31 -0.42 -8.94
CA ARG A 155 0.21 -0.85 -8.08
C ARG A 155 0.73 -1.81 -7.05
N ALA A 156 0.28 -1.62 -5.82
CA ALA A 156 0.63 -2.47 -4.71
C ALA A 156 -0.59 -2.68 -3.81
N ALA A 157 -0.78 -3.91 -3.36
CA ALA A 157 -1.72 -4.24 -2.30
C ALA A 157 -1.14 -5.30 -1.36
N VAL A 158 -1.44 -5.17 -0.08
CA VAL A 158 -1.19 -6.18 0.95
C VAL A 158 -2.56 -6.64 1.44
N ILE A 159 -2.91 -7.89 1.18
CA ILE A 159 -4.18 -8.46 1.61
C ILE A 159 -3.93 -9.22 2.91
N LEU A 160 -4.62 -8.81 3.96
CA LEU A 160 -4.60 -9.51 5.24
C LEU A 160 -5.79 -10.47 5.31
N PHE A 161 -5.56 -11.62 5.90
CA PHE A 161 -6.61 -12.55 6.29
C PHE A 161 -6.42 -12.87 7.76
N ASN A 162 -7.52 -13.18 8.44
CA ASN A 162 -7.45 -13.63 9.82
C ASN A 162 -6.47 -14.82 9.96
N PRO A 163 -5.72 -14.88 11.08
CA PRO A 163 -5.00 -16.10 11.45
C PRO A 163 -5.99 -17.27 11.50
N GLU A 164 -5.51 -18.47 11.16
CA GLU A 164 -6.28 -19.70 11.41
C GLU A 164 -6.38 -20.00 12.91
#